data_AF-A0A914LZK7-F1
#
_entry.id   AF-A0A914LZK7-F1
#
_cell.length_a   1.000
_cell.length_b   1.000
_cell.length_c   1.000
_cell.angle_alpha   90.00
_cell.angle_beta   90.00
_cell.angle_gamma   90.00
#
_symmetry.space_group_name_H-M   'P 1'
#
loop_
_entity.id
_entity.type
_entity.pdbx_description
1 polymer ?
#
loop_
_entity_poly.entity_id
_entity_poly.type
_entity_poly.pdbx_seq_one_letter_code
_entity_poly.pdbx_strand_id
1 'polypeptide(L)'
;MPADLSQVVNTIRAAANIPPQATQFIKNNEGLANIYTFDVKPGVVMVYRYDVELSDKVKNKSLTKGGGDDGKKGLLRDICFELVTHVFENTQGFGSNGKVLFVYDNRKILFTNCRVPALTCEITPDRMSEFCRKFLYNATITFELQPCKGSSHELNLNDIPSALCPAPHIQADHSLRTFFEMLTSQSFINARSHRLVGPGRLFEERVAKRLNDAITAHNGVAKGVRIIVNGDVKPCPALVADGKFF
;
A
#
# COMPACT_ATOMS: atom_id res chain seq x y z
N MET A 1 28.28 -7.88 8.86
CA MET A 1 28.62 -6.51 8.44
C MET A 1 27.55 -6.04 7.47
N PRO A 2 26.97 -4.84 7.59
CA PRO A 2 26.07 -4.36 6.56
C PRO A 2 26.88 -4.21 5.26
N ALA A 3 26.40 -4.81 4.18
CA ALA A 3 27.03 -4.67 2.87
C ALA A 3 27.17 -3.17 2.55
N ASP A 4 28.35 -2.77 2.08
CA ASP A 4 28.57 -1.39 1.65
C ASP A 4 27.56 -1.06 0.55
N LEU A 5 26.71 -0.08 0.83
CA LEU A 5 25.56 0.29 0.03
C LEU A 5 26.00 0.75 -1.38
N SER A 6 27.20 1.32 -1.47
CA SER A 6 27.86 1.68 -2.74
C SER A 6 28.20 0.44 -3.57
N GLN A 7 28.69 -0.63 -2.92
CA GLN A 7 28.96 -1.90 -3.59
C GLN A 7 27.67 -2.56 -4.09
N VAL A 8 26.59 -2.52 -3.31
CA VAL A 8 25.28 -3.05 -3.72
C VAL A 8 24.75 -2.31 -4.94
N VAL A 9 24.79 -0.97 -4.94
CA VAL A 9 24.35 -0.14 -6.08
C VAL A 9 25.19 -0.42 -7.33
N ASN A 10 26.51 -0.50 -7.19
CA ASN A 10 27.40 -0.81 -8.32
C ASN A 10 27.15 -2.21 -8.87
N THR A 11 26.88 -3.20 -8.00
CA THR A 11 26.54 -4.56 -8.40
C THR A 11 25.22 -4.59 -9.18
N ILE A 12 24.19 -3.87 -8.72
CA ILE A 12 22.91 -3.73 -9.43
C ILE A 12 23.12 -3.09 -10.80
N ARG A 13 23.89 -2.00 -10.88
CA ARG A 13 24.18 -1.32 -12.15
C ARG A 13 24.85 -2.25 -13.15
N ALA A 14 25.86 -2.99 -12.70
CA ALA A 14 26.56 -3.99 -13.52
C ALA A 14 25.62 -5.11 -13.98
N ALA A 15 24.82 -5.69 -13.07
CA ALA A 15 23.88 -6.77 -13.38
C ALA A 15 22.74 -6.34 -14.33
N ALA A 16 22.31 -5.08 -14.23
CA ALA A 16 21.24 -4.54 -15.06
C ALA A 16 21.72 -3.95 -16.40
N ASN A 17 23.01 -4.08 -16.74
CA ASN A 17 23.63 -3.46 -17.92
C ASN A 17 23.31 -1.97 -18.06
N ILE A 18 23.19 -1.26 -16.92
CA ILE A 18 22.92 0.18 -16.93
C ILE A 18 24.22 0.86 -17.38
N PRO A 19 24.20 1.65 -18.46
CA PRO A 19 25.40 2.33 -18.92
C PRO A 19 25.93 3.28 -17.84
N PRO A 20 27.24 3.56 -17.83
CA PRO A 20 27.80 4.57 -16.94
C PRO A 20 27.08 5.91 -17.18
N GLN A 21 26.97 6.71 -16.12
CA GLN A 21 26.38 8.04 -16.24
C GLN A 21 27.13 8.83 -17.31
N ALA A 22 26.39 9.50 -18.20
CA ALA A 22 27.00 10.42 -19.15
C ALA A 22 27.76 11.50 -18.37
N THR A 23 29.00 11.79 -18.78
CA THR A 23 29.84 12.83 -18.18
C THR A 23 30.04 14.02 -19.12
N GLN A 24 29.62 13.88 -20.37
CA GLN A 24 29.71 14.91 -21.40
C GLN A 24 28.30 15.33 -21.80
N PHE A 25 27.94 16.57 -21.50
CA PHE A 25 26.65 17.15 -21.82
C PHE A 25 26.85 18.39 -22.70
N ILE A 26 26.07 18.49 -23.77
CA ILE A 26 26.07 19.68 -24.64
C ILE A 26 25.60 20.91 -23.85
N LYS A 27 24.62 20.71 -22.96
CA LYS A 27 24.06 21.74 -22.08
C LYS A 27 23.45 21.09 -20.85
N ASN A 28 23.68 21.70 -19.69
CA ASN A 28 22.97 21.37 -18.46
C ASN A 28 21.83 22.38 -18.27
N ASN A 29 20.62 21.88 -18.01
CA ASN A 29 19.48 22.72 -17.64
C ASN A 29 18.95 22.24 -16.30
N GLU A 30 18.69 23.19 -15.40
CA GLU A 30 17.98 22.89 -14.16
C GLU A 30 16.51 22.63 -14.44
N GLY A 31 15.91 21.73 -13.68
CA GLY A 31 14.52 21.34 -13.83
C GLY A 31 13.94 20.79 -12.54
N LEU A 32 12.62 20.82 -12.45
CA LEU A 32 11.89 20.22 -11.35
C LEU A 32 11.34 18.85 -11.77
N ALA A 33 11.39 17.91 -10.86
CA ALA A 33 10.77 16.60 -11.02
C ALA A 33 9.68 16.42 -9.97
N ASN A 34 8.65 15.67 -10.32
CA ASN A 34 7.56 15.26 -9.45
C ASN A 34 7.96 14.08 -8.53
N ILE A 35 9.13 14.21 -7.89
CA ILE A 35 9.78 13.19 -7.06
C ILE A 35 10.02 13.79 -5.67
N TYR A 36 9.47 13.15 -4.65
CA TYR A 36 9.48 13.63 -3.27
C TYR A 36 10.13 12.57 -2.37
N THR A 37 11.27 12.88 -1.74
CA THR A 37 12.00 11.94 -0.88
C THR A 37 11.29 11.75 0.46
N PHE A 38 11.26 10.52 0.95
CA PHE A 38 10.85 10.25 2.33
C PHE A 38 12.03 10.46 3.28
N ASP A 39 11.76 11.13 4.40
CA ASP A 39 12.66 11.15 5.54
C ASP A 39 12.16 10.13 6.58
N VAL A 40 13.00 9.13 6.86
CA VAL A 40 12.70 8.06 7.82
C VAL A 40 13.55 8.32 9.05
N LYS A 41 12.93 8.31 10.23
CA LYS A 41 13.65 8.50 11.50
C LYS A 41 14.85 7.55 11.57
N PRO A 42 16.03 8.04 12.00
CA PRO A 42 17.21 7.21 12.11
C PRO A 42 17.00 6.09 13.13
N GLY A 43 17.70 4.96 12.93
CA GLY A 43 17.66 3.80 13.82
C GLY A 43 16.80 2.66 13.30
N VAL A 44 16.35 1.78 14.20
CA VAL A 44 15.50 0.64 13.84
C VAL A 44 14.04 1.10 13.90
N VAL A 45 13.41 1.24 12.73
CA VAL A 45 12.00 1.61 12.62
C VAL A 45 11.27 0.44 11.97
N MET A 46 10.61 -0.37 12.80
CA MET A 46 9.95 -1.60 12.35
C MET A 46 8.50 -1.35 11.96
N VAL A 47 8.07 -2.01 10.87
CA VAL A 47 6.66 -2.21 10.53
C VAL A 47 6.42 -3.67 10.23
N TYR A 48 5.20 -4.13 10.48
CA TYR A 48 4.86 -5.55 10.43
C TYR A 48 3.75 -5.79 9.40
N ARG A 49 4.02 -6.63 8.41
CA ARG A 49 3.12 -6.94 7.30
C ARG A 49 2.27 -8.16 7.61
N TYR A 50 0.97 -8.03 7.36
CA TYR A 50 -0.03 -9.07 7.53
C TYR A 50 -0.84 -9.23 6.24
N ASP A 51 -1.25 -10.47 6.00
CA ASP A 51 -2.28 -10.79 5.01
C ASP A 51 -3.64 -10.82 5.73
N VAL A 52 -4.61 -10.14 5.13
CA VAL A 52 -6.01 -10.06 5.57
C VAL A 52 -6.87 -10.90 4.64
N GLU A 53 -7.67 -11.79 5.22
CA GLU A 53 -8.74 -12.49 4.52
C GLU A 53 -10.09 -12.13 5.16
N LEU A 54 -11.04 -11.72 4.32
CA LEU A 54 -12.44 -11.57 4.66
C LEU A 54 -13.24 -12.51 3.78
N SER A 55 -14.00 -13.40 4.39
CA SER A 55 -14.79 -14.41 3.68
C SER A 55 -16.24 -14.42 4.15
N ASP A 56 -17.17 -14.45 3.22
CA ASP A 56 -18.58 -14.75 3.46
C ASP A 56 -18.76 -16.27 3.52
N LYS A 57 -19.01 -16.79 4.73
CA LYS A 57 -19.20 -18.22 4.99
C LYS A 57 -20.45 -18.76 4.29
N VAL A 58 -21.52 -17.97 4.24
CA VAL A 58 -22.80 -18.40 3.67
C VAL A 58 -22.68 -18.53 2.16
N LYS A 59 -22.00 -17.60 1.51
CA LYS A 59 -21.80 -17.59 0.04
C LYS A 59 -20.53 -18.31 -0.40
N ASN A 60 -19.75 -18.86 0.53
CA ASN A 60 -18.44 -19.46 0.31
C ASN A 60 -17.55 -18.60 -0.61
N LYS A 61 -17.41 -17.31 -0.26
CA LYS A 61 -16.77 -16.33 -1.14
C LYS A 61 -15.83 -15.40 -0.39
N SER A 62 -14.62 -15.26 -0.90
CA SER A 62 -13.67 -14.25 -0.44
C SER A 62 -14.04 -12.85 -0.94
N LEU A 63 -14.13 -11.90 -0.02
CA LEU A 63 -14.32 -10.48 -0.29
C LEU A 63 -13.00 -9.83 -0.71
N THR A 64 -11.87 -10.31 -0.19
CA THR A 64 -10.52 -9.77 -0.49
C THR A 64 -9.96 -10.30 -1.81
N LYS A 65 -10.32 -11.52 -2.23
CA LYS A 65 -9.88 -12.15 -3.50
C LYS A 65 -10.88 -12.00 -4.66
N GLY A 66 -12.09 -11.51 -4.39
CA GLY A 66 -13.19 -11.53 -5.36
C GLY A 66 -12.86 -10.94 -6.74
N GLY A 67 -13.32 -11.64 -7.79
CA GLY A 67 -13.32 -11.17 -9.18
C GLY A 67 -14.50 -10.25 -9.50
N GLY A 68 -14.43 -9.61 -10.66
CA GLY A 68 -15.43 -8.65 -11.16
C GLY A 68 -14.81 -7.51 -11.95
N ASP A 69 -15.67 -6.63 -12.45
CA ASP A 69 -15.26 -5.34 -13.01
C ASP A 69 -14.67 -4.41 -11.93
N ASP A 70 -14.13 -3.28 -12.37
CA ASP A 70 -13.48 -2.33 -11.46
C ASP A 70 -14.47 -1.62 -10.52
N GLY A 71 -15.74 -1.50 -10.90
CA GLY A 71 -16.80 -0.96 -10.04
C GLY A 71 -17.04 -1.86 -8.83
N LYS A 72 -17.21 -3.17 -9.05
CA LYS A 72 -17.37 -4.16 -7.98
C LYS A 72 -16.13 -4.25 -7.10
N LYS A 73 -14.93 -4.13 -7.68
CA LYS A 73 -13.68 -4.08 -6.89
C LYS A 73 -13.62 -2.83 -6.01
N GLY A 74 -14.03 -1.67 -6.53
CA GLY A 74 -14.14 -0.44 -5.75
C GLY A 74 -15.08 -0.61 -4.57
N LEU A 75 -16.28 -1.11 -4.83
CA LEU A 75 -17.28 -1.39 -3.81
C LEU A 75 -16.77 -2.32 -2.69
N LEU A 76 -16.11 -3.42 -3.08
CA LEU A 76 -15.57 -4.39 -2.13
C LEU A 76 -14.47 -3.77 -1.25
N ARG A 77 -13.71 -2.78 -1.75
CA ARG A 77 -12.71 -2.09 -0.92
C ARG A 77 -13.36 -1.32 0.22
N ASP A 78 -14.45 -0.62 -0.05
CA ASP A 78 -15.16 0.15 0.99
C ASP A 78 -15.74 -0.78 2.05
N ILE A 79 -16.32 -1.91 1.62
CA ILE A 79 -16.82 -2.96 2.51
C ILE A 79 -15.69 -3.55 3.35
N CYS A 80 -14.56 -3.90 2.73
CA CYS A 80 -13.41 -4.46 3.45
C CYS A 80 -12.82 -3.47 4.46
N PHE A 81 -12.69 -2.19 4.09
CA PHE A 81 -12.21 -1.15 4.99
C PHE A 81 -13.09 -1.02 6.24
N GLU A 82 -14.41 -1.02 6.06
CA GLU A 82 -15.36 -0.94 7.17
C GLU A 82 -15.32 -2.19 8.06
N LEU A 83 -15.23 -3.38 7.47
CA LEU A 83 -15.08 -4.63 8.21
C LEU A 83 -13.80 -4.66 9.05
N VAL A 84 -12.65 -4.28 8.48
CA VAL A 84 -11.36 -4.26 9.19
C VAL A 84 -11.35 -3.21 10.29
N THR A 85 -11.91 -2.02 10.03
CA THR A 85 -12.01 -0.95 11.04
C THR A 85 -12.87 -1.40 12.22
N HIS A 86 -13.99 -2.07 11.95
CA HIS A 86 -14.86 -2.61 12.99
C HIS A 86 -14.14 -3.66 13.85
N VAL A 87 -13.38 -4.56 13.24
CA VAL A 87 -12.56 -5.54 13.99
C VAL A 87 -11.52 -4.82 14.83
N PHE A 88 -10.80 -3.85 14.24
CA PHE A 88 -9.78 -3.08 14.93
C PHE A 88 -10.33 -2.40 16.20
N GLU A 89 -11.50 -1.76 16.09
CA GLU A 89 -12.16 -1.08 17.21
C GLU A 89 -12.63 -2.07 18.29
N ASN A 90 -13.34 -3.13 17.91
CA ASN A 90 -13.90 -4.10 18.86
C ASN A 90 -12.83 -4.93 19.59
N THR A 91 -11.69 -5.16 18.94
CA THR A 91 -10.57 -5.92 19.51
C THR A 91 -9.51 -5.02 20.13
N GLN A 92 -9.77 -3.71 20.22
CA GLN A 92 -8.85 -2.72 20.78
C GLN A 92 -7.44 -2.79 20.16
N GLY A 93 -7.36 -2.80 18.83
CA GLY A 93 -6.10 -2.86 18.11
C GLY A 93 -5.66 -4.28 17.77
N PHE A 94 -6.57 -5.10 17.23
CA PHE A 94 -6.32 -6.50 16.85
C PHE A 94 -5.86 -7.38 18.02
N GLY A 95 -6.35 -7.09 19.24
CA GLY A 95 -5.99 -7.81 20.45
C GLY A 95 -4.61 -7.46 21.00
N SER A 96 -4.03 -6.33 20.59
CA SER A 96 -2.77 -5.83 21.13
C SER A 96 -2.99 -4.96 22.38
N ASN A 97 -2.05 -5.03 23.32
CA ASN A 97 -2.08 -4.23 24.55
C ASN A 97 -1.51 -2.81 24.37
N GLY A 98 -1.04 -2.45 23.17
CA GLY A 98 -0.37 -1.19 22.88
C GLY A 98 -1.15 -0.27 21.94
N LYS A 99 -0.63 0.94 21.71
CA LYS A 99 -1.18 1.87 20.71
C LYS A 99 -0.84 1.38 19.30
N VAL A 100 -1.73 0.58 18.72
CA VAL A 100 -1.62 0.10 17.34
C VAL A 100 -2.08 1.18 16.38
N LEU A 101 -1.30 1.39 15.33
CA LEU A 101 -1.68 2.09 14.12
C LEU A 101 -1.52 1.12 12.97
N PHE A 102 -2.41 1.22 11.98
CA PHE A 102 -2.33 0.38 10.80
C PHE A 102 -2.48 1.18 9.50
N VAL A 103 -1.95 0.59 8.43
CA VAL A 103 -2.14 1.01 7.05
C VAL A 103 -2.72 -0.19 6.31
N TYR A 104 -3.79 0.00 5.55
CA TYR A 104 -4.53 -1.08 4.89
C TYR A 104 -4.82 -0.72 3.44
N ASP A 105 -4.65 -1.66 2.52
CA ASP A 105 -4.90 -1.46 1.08
C ASP A 105 -6.39 -1.58 0.71
N ASN A 106 -7.26 -1.65 1.72
CA ASN A 106 -8.67 -1.95 1.63
C ASN A 106 -8.96 -3.30 0.95
N ARG A 107 -7.98 -4.22 0.98
CA ARG A 107 -8.12 -5.53 0.36
C ARG A 107 -7.41 -6.63 1.13
N LYS A 108 -6.12 -6.86 0.91
CA LYS A 108 -5.38 -8.01 1.44
C LYS A 108 -4.19 -7.66 2.31
N ILE A 109 -3.61 -6.48 2.13
CA ILE A 109 -2.32 -6.16 2.73
C ILE A 109 -2.56 -5.14 3.83
N LEU A 110 -2.14 -5.50 5.04
CA LEU A 110 -2.19 -4.62 6.21
C LEU A 110 -0.80 -4.51 6.82
N PHE A 111 -0.39 -3.31 7.19
CA PHE A 111 0.81 -3.05 7.97
C PHE A 111 0.45 -2.49 9.32
N THR A 112 1.21 -2.84 10.36
CA THR A 112 1.10 -2.25 11.70
C THR A 112 2.44 -1.71 12.17
N ASN A 113 2.41 -0.76 13.10
CA ASN A 113 3.60 -0.19 13.75
C ASN A 113 4.19 -1.05 14.87
N CYS A 114 3.50 -2.12 15.29
CA CYS A 114 3.95 -3.08 16.29
C CYS A 114 3.39 -4.47 15.99
N ARG A 115 4.05 -5.53 16.47
CA ARG A 115 3.53 -6.89 16.31
C ARG A 115 2.15 -7.01 16.96
N VAL A 116 1.21 -7.56 16.21
CA VAL A 116 -0.10 -8.01 16.67
C VAL A 116 -0.21 -9.53 16.52
N PRO A 117 -0.96 -10.22 17.39
CA PRO A 117 -1.16 -11.66 17.26
C PRO A 117 -1.95 -11.99 15.99
N ALA A 118 -1.82 -13.24 15.52
CA ALA A 118 -2.76 -13.75 14.53
C ALA A 118 -4.16 -13.74 15.14
N LEU A 119 -5.15 -13.34 14.35
CA LEU A 119 -6.50 -13.12 14.82
C LEU A 119 -7.49 -13.71 13.82
N THR A 120 -8.41 -14.52 14.32
CA THR A 120 -9.57 -15.01 13.57
C THR A 120 -10.82 -14.69 14.36
N CYS A 121 -11.79 -14.05 13.73
CA CYS A 121 -13.07 -13.76 14.36
C CYS A 121 -14.21 -13.74 13.35
N GLU A 122 -15.42 -13.93 13.85
CA GLU A 122 -16.64 -13.74 13.08
C GLU A 122 -17.15 -12.31 13.27
N ILE A 123 -17.62 -11.72 12.19
CA ILE A 123 -18.22 -10.41 12.15
C ILE A 123 -19.68 -10.58 11.77
N THR A 124 -20.55 -10.10 12.64
CA THR A 124 -21.97 -9.90 12.32
C THR A 124 -22.16 -8.47 11.81
N PRO A 125 -22.62 -8.25 10.57
CA PRO A 125 -22.69 -6.91 9.97
C PRO A 125 -23.65 -5.91 10.66
N ASP A 126 -24.44 -6.32 11.65
CA ASP A 126 -25.52 -5.52 12.24
C ASP A 126 -25.09 -4.14 12.77
N ARG A 127 -23.83 -4.01 13.19
CA ARG A 127 -23.23 -2.76 13.70
C ARG A 127 -22.54 -1.91 12.64
N MET A 128 -22.64 -2.28 11.36
CA MET A 128 -22.04 -1.56 10.24
C MET A 128 -22.98 -0.52 9.65
N SER A 129 -22.44 0.30 8.74
CA SER A 129 -23.22 1.26 7.98
C SER A 129 -24.37 0.58 7.23
N GLU A 130 -25.45 1.33 6.98
CA GLU A 130 -26.59 0.82 6.23
C GLU A 130 -26.19 0.25 4.87
N PHE A 131 -25.26 0.93 4.19
CA PHE A 131 -24.70 0.48 2.93
C PHE A 131 -24.02 -0.90 3.05
N CYS A 132 -23.14 -1.06 4.04
CA CYS A 132 -22.44 -2.33 4.27
C CYS A 132 -23.42 -3.45 4.64
N ARG A 133 -24.40 -3.17 5.52
CA ARG A 133 -25.44 -4.14 5.90
C ARG A 133 -26.29 -4.61 4.73
N LYS A 134 -26.71 -3.69 3.86
CA LYS A 134 -27.47 -4.04 2.65
C LYS A 134 -26.65 -4.93 1.72
N PHE A 135 -25.37 -4.63 1.55
CA PHE A 135 -24.48 -5.44 0.71
C PHE A 135 -24.23 -6.83 1.30
N LEU A 136 -24.06 -6.92 2.62
CA LEU A 136 -23.78 -8.13 3.38
C LEU A 136 -25.05 -8.78 3.96
N TYR A 137 -26.21 -8.54 3.36
CA TYR A 137 -27.48 -9.09 3.84
C TYR A 137 -27.38 -10.63 3.95
N ASN A 138 -27.75 -11.16 5.12
CA ASN A 138 -27.65 -12.56 5.50
C ASN A 138 -26.24 -13.19 5.33
N ALA A 139 -25.19 -12.40 5.48
CA ALA A 139 -23.81 -12.89 5.44
C ALA A 139 -23.25 -13.10 6.86
N THR A 140 -22.50 -14.18 7.04
CA THR A 140 -21.63 -14.39 8.20
C THR A 140 -20.20 -14.21 7.72
N ILE A 141 -19.55 -13.13 8.14
CA ILE A 141 -18.21 -12.81 7.67
C ILE A 141 -17.17 -13.36 8.64
N THR A 142 -16.16 -14.03 8.12
CA THR A 142 -14.95 -14.40 8.87
C THR A 142 -13.83 -13.45 8.48
N PHE A 143 -13.19 -12.89 9.49
CA PHE A 143 -11.95 -12.13 9.36
C PHE A 143 -10.79 -12.98 9.85
N GLU A 144 -9.73 -12.99 9.07
CA GLU A 144 -8.44 -13.59 9.43
C GLU A 144 -7.31 -12.59 9.18
N LEU A 145 -6.46 -12.42 10.18
CA LEU A 145 -5.22 -11.65 10.13
C LEU A 145 -4.06 -12.59 10.43
N GLN A 146 -3.14 -12.74 9.49
CA GLN A 146 -1.97 -13.61 9.63
C GLN A 146 -0.70 -12.88 9.19
N PRO A 147 0.46 -13.16 9.82
CA PRO A 147 1.75 -12.75 9.26
C PRO A 147 1.86 -13.20 7.80
N CYS A 148 2.38 -12.32 6.92
CA CYS A 148 2.37 -12.61 5.49
C CYS A 148 3.21 -13.85 5.13
N LYS A 149 2.71 -14.66 4.19
CA LYS A 149 3.35 -15.91 3.74
C LYS A 149 3.86 -15.71 2.31
N GLY A 150 5.08 -15.22 2.14
CA GLY A 150 5.69 -15.01 0.81
C GLY A 150 6.48 -13.72 0.64
N SER A 151 6.54 -12.90 1.68
CA SER A 151 7.37 -11.69 1.76
C SER A 151 7.82 -11.50 3.20
N SER A 152 8.70 -10.53 3.45
CA SER A 152 9.12 -10.24 4.83
C SER A 152 7.96 -9.74 5.68
N HIS A 153 7.66 -10.46 6.75
CA HIS A 153 6.70 -10.03 7.78
C HIS A 153 7.22 -8.80 8.51
N GLU A 154 8.53 -8.73 8.77
CA GLU A 154 9.16 -7.67 9.54
C GLU A 154 9.97 -6.78 8.61
N LEU A 155 9.71 -5.49 8.63
CA LEU A 155 10.33 -4.55 7.71
C LEU A 155 10.97 -3.44 8.53
N ASN A 156 12.29 -3.36 8.46
CA ASN A 156 12.99 -2.18 8.94
C ASN A 156 12.97 -1.11 7.85
N LEU A 157 12.34 0.03 8.12
CA LEU A 157 12.20 1.11 7.13
C LEU A 157 13.54 1.73 6.71
N ASN A 158 14.59 1.55 7.51
CA ASN A 158 15.94 2.01 7.20
C ASN A 158 16.79 0.98 6.44
N ASP A 159 16.29 -0.24 6.24
CA ASP A 159 16.94 -1.28 5.46
C ASP A 159 16.61 -1.13 3.96
N ILE A 160 17.07 -0.03 3.38
CA ILE A 160 16.91 0.25 1.95
C ILE A 160 17.56 -0.82 1.04
N PRO A 161 18.72 -1.42 1.40
CA PRO A 161 19.32 -2.49 0.59
C PRO A 161 18.42 -3.69 0.37
N SER A 162 17.63 -4.13 1.36
CA SER A 162 16.73 -5.28 1.14
C SER A 162 15.61 -5.00 0.13
N ALA A 163 15.27 -3.73 -0.09
CA ALA A 163 14.34 -3.33 -1.13
C ALA A 163 15.00 -3.23 -2.52
N LEU A 164 16.33 -3.31 -2.62
CA LEU A 164 17.09 -3.26 -3.86
C LEU A 164 17.42 -4.70 -4.32
N CYS A 165 16.88 -5.12 -5.47
CA CYS A 165 17.18 -6.44 -6.03
C CYS A 165 18.33 -6.33 -7.05
N PRO A 166 19.44 -7.08 -6.87
CA PRO A 166 20.52 -7.19 -7.85
C PRO A 166 20.09 -7.83 -9.17
N ALA A 167 19.03 -8.64 -9.14
CA ALA A 167 18.52 -9.39 -10.26
C ALA A 167 17.05 -9.02 -10.49
N PRO A 168 16.72 -7.97 -11.25
CA PRO A 168 15.34 -7.52 -11.46
C PRO A 168 14.40 -8.58 -12.09
N HIS A 169 14.97 -9.66 -12.64
CA HIS A 169 14.26 -10.83 -13.15
C HIS A 169 13.87 -11.84 -12.06
N ILE A 170 14.47 -11.76 -10.87
CA ILE A 170 14.08 -12.51 -9.67
C ILE A 170 13.11 -11.62 -8.90
N GLN A 171 11.91 -12.13 -8.61
CA GLN A 171 10.86 -11.38 -7.89
C GLN A 171 11.44 -10.68 -6.66
N ALA A 172 11.58 -9.36 -6.75
CA ALA A 172 12.04 -8.55 -5.65
C ALA A 172 10.94 -8.46 -4.58
N ASP A 173 11.30 -8.52 -3.31
CA ASP A 173 10.35 -8.18 -2.25
C ASP A 173 10.02 -6.68 -2.33
N HIS A 174 8.81 -6.39 -2.80
CA HIS A 174 8.33 -5.02 -2.95
C HIS A 174 7.70 -4.45 -1.67
N SER A 175 7.69 -5.20 -0.56
CA SER A 175 6.94 -4.85 0.65
C SER A 175 7.28 -3.47 1.21
N LEU A 176 8.57 -3.09 1.22
CA LEU A 176 8.98 -1.76 1.69
C LEU A 176 8.40 -0.64 0.82
N ARG A 177 8.46 -0.80 -0.51
CA ARG A 177 7.91 0.18 -1.46
C ARG A 177 6.39 0.25 -1.36
N THR A 178 5.74 -0.90 -1.26
CA THR A 178 4.30 -1.02 -1.05
C THR A 178 3.85 -0.36 0.25
N PHE A 179 4.61 -0.52 1.34
CA PHE A 179 4.33 0.16 2.61
C PHE A 179 4.34 1.68 2.45
N PHE A 180 5.42 2.26 1.92
CA PHE A 180 5.49 3.72 1.70
C PHE A 180 4.39 4.21 0.75
N GLU A 181 4.09 3.44 -0.29
CA GLU A 181 3.03 3.77 -1.22
C GLU A 181 1.68 3.79 -0.51
N MET A 182 1.33 2.76 0.27
CA MET A 182 0.07 2.70 1.01
C MET A 182 -0.02 3.77 2.11
N LEU A 183 1.09 4.04 2.81
CA LEU A 183 1.15 5.05 3.86
C LEU A 183 0.72 6.42 3.35
N THR A 184 1.16 6.80 2.14
CA THR A 184 0.77 8.07 1.50
C THR A 184 -0.70 8.14 1.08
N SER A 185 -1.43 7.02 1.06
CA SER A 185 -2.86 6.99 0.77
C SER A 185 -3.72 7.06 2.04
N GLN A 186 -3.19 6.68 3.20
CA GLN A 186 -4.02 6.30 4.35
C GLN A 186 -4.88 7.45 4.90
N SER A 187 -4.35 8.68 4.93
CA SER A 187 -5.11 9.86 5.38
C SER A 187 -6.36 10.10 4.52
N PHE A 188 -6.23 9.95 3.20
CA PHE A 188 -7.33 10.15 2.26
C PHE A 188 -8.41 9.08 2.37
N ILE A 189 -7.98 7.83 2.58
CA ILE A 189 -8.86 6.67 2.81
C ILE A 189 -9.64 6.87 4.11
N ASN A 190 -8.95 7.20 5.20
CA ASN A 190 -9.56 7.40 6.52
C ASN A 190 -10.59 8.54 6.49
N ALA A 191 -10.29 9.61 5.75
CA ALA A 191 -11.21 10.74 5.56
C ALA A 191 -12.35 10.45 4.56
N ARG A 192 -12.39 9.27 3.93
CA ARG A 192 -13.33 8.91 2.84
C ARG A 192 -13.40 9.98 1.74
N SER A 193 -12.25 10.58 1.44
CA SER A 193 -12.15 11.70 0.48
C SER A 193 -11.77 11.25 -0.93
N HIS A 194 -11.15 10.06 -1.04
CA HIS A 194 -10.67 9.51 -2.30
C HIS A 194 -10.97 8.01 -2.40
N ARG A 195 -11.19 7.54 -3.63
CA ARG A 195 -11.24 6.13 -4.00
C ARG A 195 -9.87 5.61 -4.40
N LEU A 196 -9.57 4.41 -3.96
CA LEU A 196 -8.38 3.66 -4.37
C LEU A 196 -8.64 2.80 -5.61
N VAL A 197 -7.75 2.90 -6.59
CA VAL A 197 -7.62 1.96 -7.70
C VAL A 197 -6.24 1.30 -7.65
N GLY A 198 -6.15 0.22 -6.86
CA GLY A 198 -4.85 -0.33 -6.46
C GLY A 198 -4.14 0.58 -5.45
N PRO A 199 -2.89 0.26 -5.03
CA PRO A 199 -2.17 1.06 -4.03
C PRO A 199 -1.67 2.41 -4.57
N GLY A 200 -1.51 2.53 -5.89
CA GLY A 200 -0.86 3.66 -6.55
C GLY A 200 -1.78 4.67 -7.23
N ARG A 201 -3.11 4.55 -7.15
CA ARG A 201 -4.01 5.55 -7.75
C ARG A 201 -5.10 5.95 -6.79
N LEU A 202 -5.24 7.27 -6.63
CA LEU A 202 -6.22 7.92 -5.79
C LEU A 202 -7.05 8.86 -6.65
N PHE A 203 -8.36 8.79 -6.55
CA PHE A 203 -9.29 9.70 -7.23
C PHE A 203 -10.20 10.34 -6.21
N GLU A 204 -10.40 11.64 -6.26
CA GLU A 204 -11.33 12.36 -5.38
C GLU A 204 -12.73 11.77 -5.51
N GLU A 205 -13.49 11.73 -4.42
CA GLU A 205 -14.93 11.40 -4.46
C GLU A 205 -15.75 12.52 -5.13
N ARG A 206 -15.19 13.74 -5.13
CA ARG A 206 -15.81 14.90 -5.75
C ARG A 206 -15.74 14.80 -7.27
N VAL A 207 -16.91 14.76 -7.90
CA VAL A 207 -17.04 14.83 -9.35
C VAL A 207 -16.42 16.14 -9.86
N ALA A 208 -15.40 16.00 -10.70
CA ALA A 208 -14.74 17.13 -11.37
C ALA A 208 -15.54 17.56 -12.61
N LYS A 209 -16.05 16.61 -13.38
CA LYS A 209 -16.85 16.87 -14.59
C LYS A 209 -17.86 15.75 -14.83
N ARG A 210 -19.10 16.11 -15.16
CA ARG A 210 -20.07 15.15 -15.70
C ARG A 210 -19.86 15.02 -17.21
N LEU A 211 -19.74 13.80 -17.69
CA LEU A 211 -19.73 13.46 -19.09
C LEU A 211 -21.13 12.96 -19.49
N ASN A 212 -21.27 12.44 -20.71
CA ASN A 212 -22.51 11.83 -21.17
C ASN A 212 -22.69 10.41 -20.57
N ASP A 213 -23.89 9.85 -20.71
CA ASP A 213 -24.19 8.45 -20.36
C ASP A 213 -23.94 8.08 -18.89
N ALA A 214 -24.23 9.02 -17.97
CA ALA A 214 -24.02 8.87 -16.53
C ALA A 214 -22.54 8.64 -16.13
N ILE A 215 -21.60 8.93 -17.01
CA ILE A 215 -20.17 8.88 -16.72
C ILE A 215 -19.76 10.19 -16.04
N THR A 216 -19.00 10.07 -14.96
CA THR A 216 -18.43 11.23 -14.25
C THR A 216 -16.92 11.07 -14.20
N ALA A 217 -16.22 12.16 -14.51
CA ALA A 217 -14.80 12.25 -14.37
C ALA A 217 -14.40 12.89 -13.03
N HIS A 218 -13.29 12.41 -12.48
CA HIS A 218 -12.74 12.77 -11.18
C HIS A 218 -11.26 13.14 -11.32
N ASN A 219 -10.84 14.13 -10.54
CA ASN A 219 -9.43 14.45 -10.39
C ASN A 219 -8.75 13.36 -9.57
N GLY A 220 -7.49 13.06 -9.88
CA GLY A 220 -6.74 12.08 -9.14
C GLY A 220 -5.24 12.22 -9.29
N VAL A 221 -4.54 11.30 -8.64
CA VAL A 221 -3.09 11.18 -8.66
C VAL A 221 -2.73 9.73 -8.90
N ALA A 222 -1.87 9.49 -9.89
CA ALA A 222 -1.11 8.25 -9.97
C ALA A 222 0.22 8.46 -9.25
N LYS A 223 0.49 7.61 -8.27
CA LYS A 223 1.70 7.62 -7.49
C LYS A 223 2.36 6.25 -7.49
N GLY A 224 3.64 6.24 -7.16
CA GLY A 224 4.40 5.03 -6.93
C GLY A 224 5.68 5.34 -6.18
N VAL A 225 6.18 4.37 -5.42
CA VAL A 225 7.44 4.53 -4.70
C VAL A 225 8.59 3.96 -5.50
N ARG A 226 9.69 4.70 -5.55
CA ARG A 226 10.96 4.30 -6.17
C ARG A 226 12.07 4.43 -5.12
N ILE A 227 13.10 3.61 -5.25
CA ILE A 227 14.35 3.86 -4.53
C ILE A 227 15.24 4.64 -5.48
N ILE A 228 15.67 5.82 -5.07
CA ILE A 228 16.50 6.71 -5.88
C ILE A 228 17.88 6.89 -5.26
N VAL A 229 18.85 7.26 -6.08
CA VAL A 229 20.20 7.62 -5.67
C VAL A 229 20.48 9.00 -6.25
N ASN A 230 20.77 9.97 -5.39
CA ASN A 230 21.06 11.34 -5.83
C ASN A 230 22.56 11.62 -5.62
N GLY A 231 23.38 11.43 -6.65
CA GLY A 231 24.83 11.53 -6.52
C GLY A 231 25.41 10.55 -5.48
N ASP A 232 26.23 11.07 -4.56
CA ASP A 232 26.85 10.31 -3.46
C ASP A 232 25.94 10.14 -2.23
N VAL A 233 24.66 10.51 -2.33
CA VAL A 233 23.70 10.37 -1.23
C VAL A 233 23.23 8.92 -1.12
N LYS A 234 23.15 8.44 0.13
CA LYS A 234 22.57 7.15 0.50
C LYS A 234 21.21 6.94 -0.21
N PRO A 235 21.01 5.83 -0.95
CA PRO A 235 19.71 5.46 -1.50
C PRO A 235 18.57 5.66 -0.53
N CYS A 236 17.51 6.29 -1.00
CA CYS A 236 16.33 6.60 -0.21
C CYS A 236 15.04 6.28 -0.99
N PRO A 237 13.95 5.98 -0.29
CA PRO A 237 12.64 5.88 -0.93
C PRO A 237 12.17 7.29 -1.33
N ALA A 238 11.54 7.37 -2.49
CA ALA A 238 10.92 8.58 -2.99
C ALA A 238 9.57 8.27 -3.62
N LEU A 239 8.60 9.14 -3.36
CA LEU A 239 7.30 9.16 -3.99
C LEU A 239 7.41 9.84 -5.35
N VAL A 240 7.04 9.15 -6.41
CA VAL A 240 6.80 9.73 -7.73
C VAL A 240 5.30 9.89 -7.88
N ALA A 241 4.82 11.10 -8.17
CA ALA A 241 3.39 11.38 -8.22
C ALA A 241 3.03 12.27 -9.41
N ASP A 242 2.00 11.90 -10.17
CA ASP A 242 1.55 12.60 -11.36
C ASP A 242 0.04 12.77 -11.36
N GLY A 243 -0.43 13.90 -11.86
CA GLY A 243 -1.84 14.22 -11.99
C GLY A 243 -2.53 13.24 -12.95
N LYS A 244 -3.75 12.83 -12.59
CA LYS A 244 -4.61 12.00 -13.44
C LYS A 244 -6.02 12.55 -13.46
N PHE A 245 -6.69 12.21 -14.55
CA PHE A 245 -8.10 12.47 -14.77
C PHE A 245 -8.70 11.15 -15.23
N PHE A 246 -9.75 10.70 -14.56
CA PHE A 246 -10.45 9.44 -14.86
C PHE A 246 -11.94 9.70 -14.91
#